data_AF-A0A3D5D338-F1
#
_entry.id   AF-A0A3D5D338-F1
#
_cell.length_a   1.000
_cell.length_b   1.000
_cell.length_c   1.000
_cell.angle_alpha   90.00
_cell.angle_beta   90.00
_cell.angle_gamma   90.00
#
_symmetry.space_group_name_H-M   'P 1'
#
loop_
_entity.id
_entity.type
_entity.pdbx_description
1 polymer ?
#
loop_
_entity_poly.entity_id
_entity_poly.type
_entity_poly.pdbx_seq_one_letter_code
_entity_poly.pdbx_strand_id
1 'polypeptide(L)'
;MRAFTISEVTLAVGIIAFGLVAIFSILPFGLSAQRDNRDETLIRYEADYWFSVLQSGVLPLESLDRVETVQVLDSNRTTFRIDRYRLDAAQQTTWAPDVCGWLSAPDARVPGKFARVRSINASMFDRLYSARGQNDFFLPGGDLTFNYILQTKVEPHGNAGTRLTLIFHWPITGSIEDQINSGKTYADLISGPQNPFANSKEFSILTTKRPRPALTFANLDARQNQLMHAGLAGDEVTVAQLQAMFPDRYSSTTWDGYLRGLLLNTQGQVKVMVFNPNDGANGTWRQREEFVGSPLDREIREMLHLADVGQFLQVSGQSVAYPIASVHVNGHYAMLSGSAFTPVATYTNFKISFLAPNENWKDLLSSYQRAGLLEPADAMGERFRFNRLHKSTTLGGLTNAAGSAFRVTLDPADYWPADPPSTNRVCSFWYLK
;
A
#
# COMPACT_ATOMS: atom_id res chain seq x y z
N MET A 1 -85.85 -24.84 0.26
CA MET A 1 -84.58 -24.08 0.20
C MET A 1 -84.91 -22.62 0.44
N ARG A 2 -84.42 -22.00 1.53
CA ARG A 2 -84.56 -20.55 1.73
C ARG A 2 -83.53 -19.87 0.83
N ALA A 3 -83.98 -19.11 -0.15
CA ALA A 3 -83.12 -18.28 -0.98
C ALA A 3 -82.74 -17.01 -0.21
N PHE A 4 -81.46 -16.63 -0.23
CA PHE A 4 -80.99 -15.39 0.36
C PHE A 4 -81.60 -14.18 -0.37
N THR A 5 -81.96 -13.15 0.39
CA THR A 5 -82.45 -11.90 -0.19
C THR A 5 -81.30 -11.16 -0.87
N ILE A 6 -81.58 -10.46 -1.98
CA ILE A 6 -80.56 -9.70 -2.72
C ILE A 6 -79.82 -8.72 -1.80
N SER A 7 -80.52 -8.10 -0.84
CA SER A 7 -79.93 -7.21 0.16
C SER A 7 -78.90 -7.89 1.08
N GLU A 8 -79.14 -9.14 1.48
CA GLU A 8 -78.19 -9.90 2.30
C GLU A 8 -76.93 -10.24 1.51
N VAL A 9 -77.08 -10.60 0.22
CA VAL A 9 -75.95 -10.87 -0.68
C VAL A 9 -75.14 -9.59 -0.94
N THR A 10 -75.81 -8.46 -1.20
CA THR A 10 -75.14 -7.17 -1.44
C THR A 10 -74.38 -6.68 -0.21
N LEU A 11 -74.96 -6.82 0.99
CA LEU A 11 -74.28 -6.48 2.23
C LEU A 11 -73.06 -7.37 2.47
N ALA A 12 -73.19 -8.68 2.25
CA ALA A 12 -72.09 -9.62 2.39
C ALA A 12 -70.93 -9.30 1.44
N VAL A 13 -71.22 -8.99 0.18
CA VAL A 13 -70.20 -8.57 -0.80
C VAL A 13 -69.57 -7.23 -0.41
N GLY A 14 -70.35 -6.28 0.11
CA GLY A 14 -69.83 -4.98 0.59
C GLY A 14 -68.84 -5.13 1.73
N ILE A 15 -69.12 -6.00 2.71
CA ILE A 15 -68.22 -6.27 3.84
C ILE A 15 -66.94 -6.97 3.37
N ILE A 16 -67.03 -7.95 2.45
CA ILE A 16 -65.86 -8.64 1.88
C ILE A 16 -64.99 -7.66 1.10
N ALA A 17 -65.59 -6.79 0.27
CA ALA A 17 -64.87 -5.79 -0.50
C ALA A 17 -64.11 -4.81 0.41
N PHE A 18 -64.74 -4.33 1.48
CA PHE A 18 -64.10 -3.46 2.46
C PHE A 18 -62.93 -4.16 3.18
N GLY A 19 -63.12 -5.42 3.57
CA GLY A 19 -62.06 -6.23 4.18
C GLY A 19 -60.85 -6.44 3.27
N LEU A 20 -61.08 -6.71 1.97
CA LEU A 20 -60.01 -6.86 0.98
C LEU A 20 -59.23 -5.54 0.78
N VAL A 21 -59.92 -4.40 0.70
CA VAL A 21 -59.26 -3.09 0.59
C VAL A 21 -58.38 -2.81 1.81
N ALA A 22 -58.85 -3.14 3.02
CA ALA A 22 -58.08 -2.97 4.25
C ALA A 22 -56.81 -3.86 4.26
N ILE A 23 -56.92 -5.13 3.85
CA ILE A 23 -55.77 -6.05 3.78
C ILE A 23 -54.75 -5.58 2.74
N PHE A 24 -55.20 -5.21 1.53
CA PHE A 24 -54.30 -4.73 0.48
C PHE A 24 -53.65 -3.38 0.82
N SER A 25 -54.27 -2.57 1.69
CA SER A 25 -53.68 -1.31 2.12
C SER A 25 -52.54 -1.49 3.13
N ILE A 26 -52.59 -2.53 3.96
CA ILE A 26 -51.61 -2.76 5.05
C ILE A 26 -50.47 -3.69 4.62
N LEU A 27 -50.74 -4.63 3.71
CA LEU A 27 -49.75 -5.61 3.25
C LEU A 27 -48.46 -4.96 2.68
N PRO A 28 -48.52 -3.89 1.85
CA PRO A 28 -47.32 -3.21 1.38
C PRO A 28 -46.48 -2.65 2.52
N PHE A 29 -47.12 -2.08 3.54
CA PHE A 29 -46.43 -1.54 4.72
C PHE A 29 -45.73 -2.63 5.53
N GLY A 30 -46.40 -3.77 5.73
CA GLY A 30 -45.82 -4.93 6.42
C GLY A 30 -44.61 -5.51 5.69
N LEU A 31 -44.67 -5.61 4.36
CA LEU A 31 -43.55 -6.09 3.53
C LEU A 31 -42.37 -5.11 3.56
N SER A 32 -42.63 -3.80 3.46
CA SER A 32 -41.58 -2.78 3.58
C SER A 32 -40.91 -2.81 4.95
N ALA A 33 -41.68 -2.87 6.04
CA ALA A 33 -41.12 -2.95 7.39
C ALA A 33 -40.28 -4.22 7.62
N GLN A 34 -40.70 -5.36 7.08
CA GLN A 34 -39.90 -6.59 7.15
C GLN A 34 -38.60 -6.48 6.34
N ARG A 35 -38.66 -5.87 5.15
CA ARG A 35 -37.48 -5.62 4.32
C ARG A 35 -36.51 -4.69 5.04
N ASP A 36 -36.98 -3.57 5.59
CA ASP A 36 -36.14 -2.61 6.29
C ASP A 36 -35.45 -3.23 7.51
N ASN A 37 -36.19 -4.01 8.30
CA ASN A 37 -35.63 -4.76 9.43
C ASN A 37 -34.55 -5.77 9.00
N ARG A 38 -34.77 -6.46 7.86
CA ARG A 38 -33.80 -7.40 7.29
C ARG A 38 -32.54 -6.67 6.82
N ASP A 39 -32.71 -5.59 6.08
CA ASP A 39 -31.62 -4.80 5.51
C ASP A 39 -30.79 -4.14 6.62
N GLU A 40 -31.41 -3.65 7.69
CA GLU A 40 -30.71 -3.10 8.86
C GLU A 40 -29.91 -4.18 9.62
N THR A 41 -30.49 -5.37 9.78
CA THR A 41 -29.81 -6.51 10.40
C THR A 41 -28.59 -6.93 9.56
N LEU A 42 -28.75 -6.94 8.23
CA LEU A 42 -27.68 -7.25 7.29
C LEU A 42 -26.51 -6.26 7.44
N ILE A 43 -26.80 -4.96 7.41
CA ILE A 43 -25.82 -3.90 7.58
C ILE A 43 -25.06 -4.01 8.91
N ARG A 44 -25.72 -4.44 9.99
CA ARG A 44 -25.05 -4.68 11.28
C ARG A 44 -23.99 -5.79 11.18
N TYR A 45 -24.29 -6.90 10.52
CA TYR A 45 -23.32 -7.99 10.31
C TYR A 45 -22.17 -7.57 9.37
N GLU A 46 -22.48 -6.77 8.34
CA GLU A 46 -21.46 -6.18 7.46
C GLU A 46 -20.50 -5.28 8.24
N ALA A 47 -21.01 -4.46 9.17
CA ALA A 47 -20.20 -3.56 9.99
C ALA A 47 -19.17 -4.33 10.83
N ASP A 48 -19.60 -5.37 11.55
CA ASP A 48 -18.71 -6.22 12.35
C ASP A 48 -17.62 -6.89 11.49
N TYR A 49 -18.00 -7.33 10.28
CA TYR A 49 -17.06 -7.88 9.31
C TYR A 49 -16.05 -6.82 8.83
N TRP A 50 -16.51 -5.63 8.42
CA TRP A 50 -15.63 -4.54 7.95
C TRP A 50 -14.67 -4.05 9.02
N PHE A 51 -15.12 -3.95 10.27
CA PHE A 51 -14.24 -3.64 11.39
C PHE A 51 -13.14 -4.69 11.55
N SER A 52 -13.49 -5.98 11.47
CA SER A 52 -12.53 -7.07 11.56
C SER A 52 -11.51 -7.03 10.42
N VAL A 53 -11.95 -6.73 9.20
CA VAL A 53 -11.10 -6.62 8.01
C VAL A 53 -10.14 -5.43 8.11
N LEU A 54 -10.65 -4.23 8.41
CA LEU A 54 -9.82 -3.03 8.48
C LEU A 54 -8.84 -3.10 9.65
N GLN A 55 -9.22 -3.70 10.78
CA GLN A 55 -8.31 -3.90 11.91
C GLN A 55 -7.27 -4.98 11.65
N SER A 56 -7.61 -6.09 11.00
CA SER A 56 -6.66 -7.20 10.77
C SER A 56 -5.71 -6.93 9.61
N GLY A 57 -6.06 -6.04 8.69
CA GLY A 57 -5.27 -5.66 7.52
C GLY A 57 -5.17 -6.75 6.45
N VAL A 58 -5.35 -8.03 6.78
CA VAL A 58 -5.16 -9.19 5.89
C VAL A 58 -5.85 -10.48 6.44
N LEU A 59 -7.18 -10.53 6.60
CA LEU A 59 -7.95 -11.78 6.86
C LEU A 59 -8.91 -12.06 5.67
N PRO A 60 -9.43 -13.29 5.47
CA PRO A 60 -9.51 -13.95 4.16
C PRO A 60 -10.14 -13.09 3.06
N LEU A 61 -9.25 -12.68 2.16
CA LEU A 61 -9.38 -11.66 1.13
C LEU A 61 -10.40 -12.00 0.03
N GLU A 62 -10.74 -13.28 -0.14
CA GLU A 62 -11.72 -13.75 -1.15
C GLU A 62 -13.08 -13.06 -1.03
N SER A 63 -13.36 -12.56 0.16
CA SER A 63 -14.64 -11.94 0.46
C SER A 63 -14.63 -10.44 0.12
N LEU A 64 -13.48 -9.78 -0.04
CA LEU A 64 -13.38 -8.39 -0.54
C LEU A 64 -13.52 -8.26 -2.06
N ASP A 65 -13.59 -9.39 -2.77
CA ASP A 65 -13.96 -9.45 -4.18
C ASP A 65 -15.33 -8.82 -4.48
N ARG A 66 -16.20 -8.73 -3.48
CA ARG A 66 -17.52 -8.10 -3.57
C ARG A 66 -17.47 -6.56 -3.66
N VAL A 67 -16.31 -5.96 -3.41
CA VAL A 67 -16.11 -4.52 -3.55
C VAL A 67 -15.94 -4.24 -5.04
N GLU A 68 -16.91 -3.53 -5.61
CA GLU A 68 -17.00 -3.31 -7.05
C GLU A 68 -16.16 -2.11 -7.47
N THR A 69 -16.26 -1.03 -6.68
CA THR A 69 -15.61 0.25 -6.96
C THR A 69 -15.10 0.86 -5.66
N VAL A 70 -13.92 1.45 -5.71
CA VAL A 70 -13.40 2.32 -4.65
C VAL A 70 -13.22 3.73 -5.20
N GLN A 71 -13.59 4.71 -4.39
CA GLN A 71 -13.41 6.12 -4.68
C GLN A 71 -12.78 6.80 -3.48
N VAL A 72 -11.72 7.58 -3.73
CA VAL A 72 -11.08 8.42 -2.72
C VAL A 72 -11.04 9.86 -3.20
N LEU A 73 -11.07 10.77 -2.23
CA LEU A 73 -10.84 12.20 -2.44
C LEU A 73 -9.48 12.57 -1.87
N ASP A 74 -8.68 13.31 -2.64
CA ASP A 74 -7.48 13.96 -2.10
C ASP A 74 -7.83 15.21 -1.28
N SER A 75 -6.82 15.87 -0.73
CA SER A 75 -6.97 17.11 0.03
C SER A 75 -7.56 18.26 -0.81
N ASN A 76 -7.42 18.22 -2.14
CA ASN A 76 -8.00 19.18 -3.08
C ASN A 76 -9.41 18.78 -3.54
N ARG A 77 -9.98 17.71 -2.98
CA ARG A 77 -11.27 17.10 -3.39
C ARG A 77 -11.28 16.58 -4.83
N THR A 78 -10.11 16.35 -5.42
CA THR A 78 -9.99 15.61 -6.66
C THR A 78 -10.41 14.17 -6.41
N THR A 79 -11.25 13.66 -7.29
CA THR A 79 -11.75 12.30 -7.20
C THR A 79 -10.82 11.34 -7.93
N PHE A 80 -10.45 10.26 -7.24
CA PHE A 80 -9.79 9.12 -7.83
C PHE A 80 -10.69 7.90 -7.68
N ARG A 81 -10.86 7.15 -8.76
CA ARG A 81 -11.79 6.02 -8.81
C ARG A 81 -11.15 4.85 -9.53
N ILE A 82 -11.46 3.65 -9.06
CA ILE A 82 -11.05 2.41 -9.68
C ILE A 82 -12.21 1.41 -9.61
N ASP A 83 -12.46 0.74 -10.72
CA ASP A 83 -13.48 -0.32 -10.81
C ASP A 83 -12.76 -1.67 -10.93
N ARG A 84 -13.08 -2.61 -10.05
CA ARG A 84 -12.42 -3.93 -9.99
C ARG A 84 -12.48 -4.65 -11.34
N TYR A 85 -13.62 -4.55 -12.03
CA TYR A 85 -13.87 -5.24 -13.29
C TYR A 85 -13.05 -4.70 -14.48
N ARG A 86 -12.40 -3.53 -14.32
CA ARG A 86 -11.51 -2.96 -15.33
C ARG A 86 -10.05 -3.33 -15.13
N LEU A 87 -9.75 -4.09 -14.07
CA LEU A 87 -8.39 -4.51 -13.72
C LEU A 87 -7.99 -5.77 -14.46
N ASP A 88 -6.71 -5.86 -14.81
CA ASP A 88 -6.13 -7.10 -15.34
C ASP A 88 -6.03 -8.20 -14.27
N ALA A 89 -5.75 -9.42 -14.70
CA ALA A 89 -5.67 -10.57 -13.79
C ALA A 89 -4.59 -10.42 -12.70
N ALA A 90 -3.49 -9.72 -12.98
CA ALA A 90 -2.41 -9.52 -12.02
C ALA A 90 -2.76 -8.46 -10.96
N GLN A 91 -3.45 -7.41 -11.36
CA GLN A 91 -3.98 -6.34 -10.50
C GLN A 91 -5.10 -6.85 -9.58
N GLN A 92 -5.94 -7.76 -10.07
CA GLN A 92 -7.00 -8.37 -9.25
C GLN A 92 -6.45 -9.16 -8.06
N THR A 93 -5.23 -9.70 -8.14
CA THR A 93 -4.62 -10.46 -7.02
C THR A 93 -4.32 -9.60 -5.79
N THR A 94 -4.12 -8.29 -5.97
CA THR A 94 -3.83 -7.34 -4.89
C THR A 94 -5.03 -6.45 -4.56
N TRP A 95 -6.20 -6.70 -5.16
CA TRP A 95 -7.41 -5.90 -4.95
C TRP A 95 -7.79 -5.76 -3.48
N ALA A 96 -7.96 -6.88 -2.79
CA ALA A 96 -8.41 -6.91 -1.42
C ALA A 96 -7.48 -6.15 -0.44
N PRO A 97 -6.16 -6.37 -0.41
CA PRO A 97 -5.28 -5.57 0.45
C PRO A 97 -5.23 -4.09 0.05
N ASP A 98 -5.37 -3.78 -1.24
CA ASP A 98 -5.40 -2.40 -1.73
C ASP A 98 -6.67 -1.65 -1.28
N VAL A 99 -7.84 -2.30 -1.33
CA VAL A 99 -9.09 -1.75 -0.78
C VAL A 99 -8.95 -1.46 0.71
N CYS A 100 -8.43 -2.41 1.50
CA CYS A 100 -8.14 -2.18 2.92
C CYS A 100 -7.21 -0.98 3.11
N GLY A 101 -6.18 -0.90 2.26
CA GLY A 101 -5.18 0.15 2.27
C GLY A 101 -5.76 1.55 2.02
N TRP A 102 -6.68 1.67 1.07
CA TRP A 102 -7.36 2.94 0.76
C TRP A 102 -8.37 3.32 1.82
N LEU A 103 -9.18 2.37 2.31
CA LEU A 103 -10.23 2.62 3.29
C LEU A 103 -9.70 2.91 4.70
N SER A 104 -8.46 2.50 5.00
CA SER A 104 -7.79 2.74 6.29
C SER A 104 -6.98 4.05 6.32
N ALA A 105 -6.96 4.82 5.23
CA ALA A 105 -6.21 6.06 5.18
C ALA A 105 -6.79 7.12 6.15
N PRO A 106 -5.93 7.89 6.87
CA PRO A 106 -6.39 8.85 7.85
C PRO A 106 -7.17 10.00 7.18
N ASP A 107 -8.22 10.49 7.84
CA ASP A 107 -9.10 11.54 7.30
C ASP A 107 -8.37 12.85 7.03
N ALA A 108 -7.33 13.16 7.83
CA ALA A 108 -6.47 14.32 7.63
C ALA A 108 -5.77 14.33 6.26
N ARG A 109 -5.55 13.16 5.66
CA ARG A 109 -4.91 12.99 4.35
C ARG A 109 -5.92 12.74 3.25
N VAL A 110 -6.87 11.85 3.53
CA VAL A 110 -7.86 11.36 2.56
C VAL A 110 -9.26 11.64 3.12
N PRO A 111 -9.79 12.86 2.90
CA PRO A 111 -11.01 13.33 3.55
C PRO A 111 -12.27 12.56 3.15
N GLY A 112 -12.27 11.91 1.99
CA GLY A 112 -13.39 11.09 1.51
C GLY A 112 -12.91 9.73 1.05
N LYS A 113 -13.47 8.68 1.63
CA LYS A 113 -13.17 7.28 1.28
C LYS A 113 -14.48 6.54 1.16
N PHE A 114 -14.73 5.99 -0.02
CA PHE A 114 -15.99 5.36 -0.37
C PHE A 114 -15.74 4.05 -1.10
N ALA A 115 -16.53 3.04 -0.80
CA ALA A 115 -16.54 1.77 -1.50
C ALA A 115 -17.97 1.37 -1.83
N ARG A 116 -18.21 0.97 -3.09
CA ARG A 116 -19.45 0.31 -3.51
C ARG A 116 -19.30 -1.18 -3.26
N VAL A 117 -20.20 -1.73 -2.45
CA VAL A 117 -20.07 -3.10 -1.94
C VAL A 117 -21.37 -3.86 -2.14
N ARG A 118 -21.23 -5.10 -2.62
CA ARG A 118 -22.32 -6.09 -2.61
C ARG A 118 -22.32 -6.87 -1.31
N SER A 119 -23.46 -7.04 -0.65
CA SER A 119 -23.52 -7.71 0.65
C SER A 119 -23.14 -9.20 0.65
N ILE A 120 -22.53 -9.66 1.74
CA ILE A 120 -22.17 -11.06 2.05
C ILE A 120 -23.39 -11.98 2.08
N ASN A 121 -24.50 -11.52 2.66
CA ASN A 121 -25.70 -12.34 2.88
C ASN A 121 -26.85 -11.96 1.94
N ALA A 122 -26.50 -11.46 0.74
CA ALA A 122 -27.43 -11.41 -0.36
C ALA A 122 -28.01 -12.82 -0.62
N SER A 123 -29.28 -12.87 -1.03
CA SER A 123 -30.06 -14.10 -1.18
C SER A 123 -29.38 -15.10 -2.12
N MET A 124 -29.75 -16.39 -2.06
CA MET A 124 -29.17 -17.41 -2.96
C MET A 124 -29.40 -17.08 -4.45
N PHE A 125 -30.48 -16.34 -4.77
CA PHE A 125 -30.74 -15.77 -6.09
C PHE A 125 -29.67 -14.73 -6.49
N ASP A 126 -29.21 -13.89 -5.56
CA ASP A 126 -28.17 -12.88 -5.81
C ASP A 126 -26.82 -13.50 -6.14
N ARG A 127 -26.53 -14.72 -5.64
CA ARG A 127 -25.31 -15.47 -5.95
C ARG A 127 -25.37 -16.21 -7.29
N LEU A 128 -26.57 -16.59 -7.73
CA LEU A 128 -26.81 -17.34 -8.97
C LEU A 128 -26.94 -16.44 -10.20
N TYR A 129 -27.49 -15.23 -10.04
CA TYR A 129 -27.76 -14.28 -11.13
C TYR A 129 -26.74 -13.13 -11.23
N SER A 130 -25.71 -13.10 -10.38
CA SER A 130 -24.66 -12.10 -10.52
C SER A 130 -23.86 -12.35 -11.79
N ALA A 131 -24.03 -11.50 -12.80
CA ALA A 131 -23.18 -11.57 -13.98
C ALA A 131 -21.75 -11.20 -13.61
N ARG A 132 -20.82 -12.11 -13.94
CA ARG A 132 -19.46 -11.72 -14.30
C ARG A 132 -19.58 -10.89 -15.58
N GLY A 133 -19.66 -9.56 -15.43
CA GLY A 133 -19.72 -8.64 -16.55
C GLY A 133 -18.40 -8.69 -17.33
N GLN A 134 -18.42 -9.33 -18.49
CA GLN A 134 -17.25 -9.46 -19.36
C GLN A 134 -17.07 -8.25 -20.30
N ASN A 135 -17.99 -7.28 -20.33
CA ASN A 135 -17.97 -6.16 -21.28
C ASN A 135 -18.60 -4.90 -20.68
N ASP A 136 -17.86 -4.09 -19.91
CA ASP A 136 -18.08 -2.66 -19.56
C ASP A 136 -19.52 -2.11 -19.29
N PHE A 137 -20.50 -2.97 -19.10
CA PHE A 137 -21.89 -2.65 -18.86
C PHE A 137 -22.30 -3.28 -17.53
N PHE A 138 -22.58 -2.42 -16.55
CA PHE A 138 -23.40 -2.77 -15.40
C PHE A 138 -24.70 -3.36 -15.94
N LEU A 139 -24.98 -4.65 -15.68
CA LEU A 139 -26.27 -5.20 -16.07
C LEU A 139 -27.38 -4.49 -15.28
N PRO A 140 -28.54 -4.19 -15.90
CA PRO A 140 -29.71 -3.62 -15.22
C PRO A 140 -30.37 -4.55 -14.17
N GLY A 141 -29.68 -5.60 -13.73
CA GLY A 141 -30.16 -6.59 -12.76
C GLY A 141 -29.65 -6.38 -11.33
N GLY A 142 -28.93 -5.27 -11.07
CA GLY A 142 -28.47 -4.89 -9.73
C GLY A 142 -29.59 -4.63 -8.72
N ASP A 143 -30.80 -4.34 -9.20
CA ASP A 143 -32.00 -4.04 -8.41
C ASP A 143 -32.47 -5.18 -7.48
N LEU A 144 -32.03 -6.42 -7.72
CA LEU A 144 -32.38 -7.57 -6.86
C LEU A 144 -31.34 -7.84 -5.77
N THR A 145 -30.11 -7.37 -5.94
CA THR A 145 -29.00 -7.61 -5.01
C THR A 145 -28.89 -6.48 -3.99
N PHE A 146 -28.79 -6.80 -2.69
CA PHE A 146 -28.58 -5.77 -1.67
C PHE A 146 -27.16 -5.17 -1.78
N ASN A 147 -27.11 -3.93 -2.27
CA ASN A 147 -25.88 -3.15 -2.45
C ASN A 147 -25.92 -1.89 -1.58
N TYR A 148 -24.74 -1.47 -1.12
CA TYR A 148 -24.58 -0.29 -0.29
C TYR A 148 -23.30 0.46 -0.64
N ILE A 149 -23.26 1.74 -0.27
CA ILE A 149 -22.03 2.54 -0.26
C ILE A 149 -21.50 2.57 1.16
N LEU A 150 -20.28 2.09 1.34
CA LEU A 150 -19.52 2.21 2.57
C LEU A 150 -18.68 3.48 2.52
N GLN A 151 -18.86 4.36 3.49
CA GLN A 151 -17.96 5.46 3.77
C GLN A 151 -17.13 5.14 5.02
N THR A 152 -15.83 5.35 4.96
CA THR A 152 -14.94 5.16 6.12
C THR A 152 -14.39 6.49 6.62
N LYS A 153 -14.36 6.64 7.94
CA LYS A 153 -13.72 7.76 8.66
C LYS A 153 -12.73 7.20 9.66
N VAL A 154 -11.51 7.71 9.61
CA VAL A 154 -10.36 7.25 10.38
C VAL A 154 -9.77 8.46 11.08
N GLU A 155 -10.19 8.67 12.31
CA GLU A 155 -9.84 9.85 13.11
C GLU A 155 -8.89 9.46 14.24
N PRO A 156 -7.80 10.21 14.49
CA PRO A 156 -6.94 9.94 15.64
C PRO A 156 -7.72 10.14 16.95
N HIS A 157 -7.56 9.21 17.89
CA HIS A 157 -8.17 9.31 19.22
C HIS A 157 -7.08 9.32 20.30
N GLY A 158 -6.71 10.53 20.72
CA GLY A 158 -5.67 10.77 21.72
C GLY A 158 -4.28 10.26 21.29
N ASN A 159 -3.44 9.97 22.29
CA ASN A 159 -2.02 9.62 22.07
C ASN A 159 -1.76 8.14 21.77
N ALA A 160 -2.79 7.29 21.69
CA ALA A 160 -2.58 5.84 21.54
C ALA A 160 -3.58 5.10 20.65
N GLY A 161 -4.62 5.73 20.10
CA GLY A 161 -5.64 5.00 19.34
C GLY A 161 -6.24 5.77 18.18
N THR A 162 -7.17 5.12 17.51
CA THR A 162 -7.92 5.62 16.35
C THR A 162 -9.39 5.30 16.55
N ARG A 163 -10.26 6.26 16.22
CA ARG A 163 -11.68 6.04 16.05
C ARG A 163 -11.93 5.66 14.59
N LEU A 164 -12.45 4.45 14.38
CA LEU A 164 -12.86 3.97 13.07
C LEU A 164 -14.38 4.04 13.02
N THR A 165 -14.91 4.86 12.11
CA THR A 165 -16.34 5.02 11.88
C THR A 165 -16.69 4.55 10.46
N LEU A 166 -17.67 3.66 10.37
CA LEU A 166 -18.22 3.13 9.12
C LEU A 166 -19.64 3.66 8.95
N ILE A 167 -19.91 4.30 7.81
CA ILE A 167 -21.23 4.83 7.49
C ILE A 167 -21.72 4.12 6.24
N PHE A 168 -22.86 3.46 6.36
CA PHE A 168 -23.48 2.69 5.28
C PHE A 168 -24.65 3.49 4.71
N HIS A 169 -24.72 3.62 3.38
CA HIS A 169 -25.80 4.28 2.66
C HIS A 169 -26.50 3.30 1.70
N TRP A 170 -27.82 3.14 1.83
CA TRP A 170 -28.63 2.20 1.05
C TRP A 170 -30.10 2.65 0.94
N PRO A 171 -30.93 2.03 0.09
CA PRO A 171 -30.56 1.16 -1.03
C PRO A 171 -29.96 1.96 -2.19
N ILE A 172 -29.13 1.31 -3.00
CA ILE A 172 -28.73 1.86 -4.30
C ILE A 172 -29.88 1.56 -5.29
N THR A 173 -30.64 2.59 -5.68
CA THR A 173 -31.74 2.46 -6.66
C THR A 173 -31.23 2.75 -8.08
N GLY A 174 -31.95 2.33 -9.12
CA GLY A 174 -31.61 2.67 -10.51
C GLY A 174 -31.33 4.16 -10.76
N SER A 175 -32.09 5.06 -10.12
CA SER A 175 -31.84 6.51 -10.22
C SER A 175 -30.49 6.96 -9.64
N ILE A 176 -30.00 6.27 -8.60
CA ILE A 176 -28.68 6.50 -8.02
C ILE A 176 -27.61 5.91 -8.94
N GLU A 177 -27.86 4.74 -9.50
CA GLU A 177 -26.97 4.12 -10.49
C GLU A 177 -26.78 5.01 -11.72
N ASP A 178 -27.86 5.57 -12.26
CA ASP A 178 -27.81 6.51 -13.39
C ASP A 178 -26.94 7.74 -13.06
N GLN A 179 -27.06 8.25 -11.84
CA GLN A 179 -26.25 9.38 -11.39
C GLN A 179 -24.77 9.01 -11.23
N ILE A 180 -24.46 7.83 -10.69
CA ILE A 180 -23.08 7.31 -10.60
C ILE A 180 -22.49 7.11 -12.01
N ASN A 181 -23.28 6.58 -12.94
CA ASN A 181 -22.89 6.33 -14.33
C ASN A 181 -22.71 7.64 -15.11
N SER A 182 -23.46 8.69 -14.76
CA SER A 182 -23.27 10.05 -15.29
C SER A 182 -22.01 10.76 -14.77
N GLY A 183 -21.25 10.12 -13.88
CA GLY A 183 -20.00 10.64 -13.35
C GLY A 183 -20.11 11.42 -12.04
N LYS A 184 -21.29 11.45 -11.38
CA LYS A 184 -21.38 12.04 -10.04
C LYS A 184 -20.55 11.25 -9.04
N THR A 185 -19.92 11.97 -8.11
CA THR A 185 -19.13 11.34 -7.04
C THR A 185 -20.04 10.82 -5.93
N TYR A 186 -19.59 9.83 -5.16
CA TYR A 186 -20.34 9.36 -4.00
C TYR A 186 -20.47 10.45 -2.93
N ALA A 187 -19.46 11.32 -2.81
CA ALA A 187 -19.52 12.47 -1.93
C ALA A 187 -20.65 13.45 -2.32
N ASP A 188 -20.82 13.72 -3.62
CA ASP A 188 -21.90 14.60 -4.11
C ASP A 188 -23.28 13.98 -3.88
N LEU A 189 -23.40 12.65 -3.99
CA LEU A 189 -24.66 11.94 -3.73
C LEU A 189 -25.04 12.00 -2.25
N ILE A 190 -24.08 11.79 -1.35
CA ILE A 190 -24.33 11.75 0.10
C ILE A 190 -24.55 13.15 0.68
N SER A 191 -23.77 14.14 0.23
CA SER A 191 -23.83 15.52 0.76
C SER A 191 -24.75 16.45 -0.02
N GLY A 192 -25.32 15.98 -1.12
CA GLY A 192 -26.21 16.75 -1.97
C GLY A 192 -27.52 17.16 -1.26
N PRO A 193 -28.13 18.28 -1.67
CA PRO A 193 -29.40 18.75 -1.10
C PRO A 193 -30.59 17.79 -1.32
N GLN A 194 -30.43 16.84 -2.24
CA GLN A 194 -31.36 15.74 -2.48
C GLN A 194 -30.58 14.45 -2.21
N ASN A 195 -30.30 14.13 -0.94
CA ASN A 195 -29.68 12.85 -0.57
C ASN A 195 -30.60 11.73 -1.09
N PRO A 196 -30.17 10.96 -2.11
CA PRO A 196 -31.06 10.02 -2.75
C PRO A 196 -31.16 8.69 -1.96
N PHE A 197 -30.35 8.52 -0.91
CA PHE A 197 -30.39 7.33 -0.07
C PHE A 197 -31.53 7.43 0.94
N ALA A 198 -32.41 6.42 0.93
CA ALA A 198 -33.52 6.35 1.88
C ALA A 198 -33.04 6.07 3.31
N ASN A 199 -31.96 5.29 3.44
CA ASN A 199 -31.43 4.84 4.72
C ASN A 199 -29.92 5.08 4.82
N SER A 200 -29.48 5.49 6.02
CA SER A 200 -28.06 5.57 6.38
C SER A 200 -27.87 5.14 7.83
N LYS A 201 -26.78 4.43 8.11
CA LYS A 201 -26.44 4.00 9.47
C LYS A 201 -24.95 4.06 9.74
N GLU A 202 -24.62 4.59 10.91
CA GLU A 202 -23.26 4.78 11.39
C GLU A 202 -22.92 3.77 12.48
N PHE A 203 -21.73 3.19 12.38
CA PHE A 203 -21.11 2.36 13.42
C PHE A 203 -19.73 2.92 13.71
N SER A 204 -19.34 2.96 14.98
CA SER A 204 -18.03 3.46 15.38
C SER A 204 -17.41 2.57 16.44
N ILE A 205 -16.11 2.34 16.32
CA ILE A 205 -15.31 1.64 17.32
C ILE A 205 -14.03 2.40 17.63
N LEU A 206 -13.53 2.20 18.84
CA LEU A 206 -12.19 2.63 19.23
C LEU A 206 -11.24 1.46 19.09
N THR A 207 -10.11 1.69 18.42
CA THR A 207 -9.03 0.72 18.31
C THR A 207 -7.72 1.32 18.81
N THR A 208 -6.87 0.48 19.38
CA THR A 208 -5.48 0.84 19.74
C THR A 208 -4.57 0.92 18.51
N LYS A 209 -5.03 0.41 17.36
CA LYS A 209 -4.29 0.45 16.10
C LYS A 209 -4.27 1.85 15.51
N ARG A 210 -3.23 2.16 14.76
CA ARG A 210 -3.07 3.45 14.08
C ARG A 210 -2.90 3.26 12.58
N PRO A 211 -3.42 4.19 11.76
CA PRO A 211 -3.14 4.17 10.33
C PRO A 211 -1.64 4.42 10.14
N ARG A 212 -0.94 3.43 9.58
CA ARG A 212 0.47 3.53 9.20
C ARG A 212 0.59 3.49 7.69
N PRO A 213 1.38 4.38 7.07
CA PRO A 213 1.60 4.32 5.64
C PRO A 213 2.22 2.98 5.26
N ALA A 214 1.70 2.38 4.18
CA ALA A 214 2.28 1.18 3.62
C ALA A 214 3.59 1.55 2.92
N LEU A 215 4.70 0.96 3.38
CA LEU A 215 5.99 1.16 2.74
C LEU A 215 6.04 0.35 1.45
N THR A 216 6.36 1.04 0.36
CA THR A 216 6.63 0.42 -0.93
C THR A 216 8.13 0.52 -1.24
N PHE A 217 8.63 -0.29 -2.16
CA PHE A 217 10.02 -0.19 -2.62
C PHE A 217 10.38 1.19 -3.16
N ALA A 218 9.42 1.90 -3.78
CA ALA A 218 9.62 3.27 -4.27
C ALA A 218 9.81 4.29 -3.13
N ASN A 219 9.46 3.92 -1.91
CA ASN A 219 9.69 4.74 -0.72
C ASN A 219 11.03 4.47 -0.07
N LEU A 220 11.81 3.47 -0.50
CA LEU A 220 13.06 3.13 0.16
C LEU A 220 14.22 3.87 -0.52
N ASP A 221 15.17 4.36 0.29
CA ASP A 221 16.48 4.68 -0.27
C ASP A 221 17.22 3.39 -0.66
N ALA A 222 18.31 3.52 -1.42
CA ALA A 222 19.03 2.37 -1.94
C ALA A 222 19.53 1.42 -0.83
N ARG A 223 19.91 1.96 0.33
CA ARG A 223 20.42 1.20 1.47
C ARG A 223 19.31 0.45 2.19
N GLN A 224 18.17 1.10 2.42
CA GLN A 224 16.95 0.49 2.94
C GLN A 224 16.50 -0.64 2.02
N ASN A 225 16.53 -0.40 0.70
CA ASN A 225 16.15 -1.39 -0.29
C ASN A 225 17.04 -2.65 -0.22
N GLN A 226 18.36 -2.47 -0.11
CA GLN A 226 19.29 -3.60 0.06
C GLN A 226 18.98 -4.42 1.31
N LEU A 227 18.73 -3.76 2.45
CA LEU A 227 18.40 -4.48 3.67
C LEU A 227 17.11 -5.30 3.48
N MET A 228 16.07 -4.70 2.90
CA MET A 228 14.79 -5.38 2.71
C MET A 228 14.85 -6.52 1.68
N HIS A 229 15.89 -6.57 0.84
CA HIS A 229 16.16 -7.68 -0.06
C HIS A 229 16.98 -8.82 0.58
N ALA A 230 17.64 -8.57 1.72
CA ALA A 230 18.44 -9.59 2.40
C ALA A 230 17.61 -10.60 3.21
N GLY A 231 16.34 -10.27 3.52
CA GLY A 231 15.43 -11.16 4.24
C GLY A 231 14.04 -11.20 3.63
N LEU A 232 13.28 -12.24 3.92
CA LEU A 232 11.86 -12.32 3.58
C LEU A 232 11.02 -11.64 4.66
N ALA A 233 9.81 -11.23 4.29
CA ALA A 233 8.87 -10.66 5.24
C ALA A 233 8.54 -11.66 6.36
N GLY A 234 8.73 -11.26 7.61
CA GLY A 234 8.55 -12.11 8.78
C GLY A 234 9.81 -12.83 9.26
N ASP A 235 10.91 -12.83 8.49
CA ASP A 235 12.18 -13.39 8.93
C ASP A 235 12.72 -12.60 10.12
N GLU A 236 13.25 -13.32 11.11
CA GLU A 236 13.92 -12.76 12.27
C GLU A 236 15.43 -12.82 12.06
N VAL A 237 16.11 -11.69 12.28
CA VAL A 237 17.55 -11.56 12.16
C VAL A 237 18.17 -10.90 13.38
N THR A 238 19.35 -11.37 13.75
CA THR A 238 20.20 -10.77 14.78
C THR A 238 21.20 -9.79 14.16
N VAL A 239 21.75 -8.89 14.97
CA VAL A 239 22.82 -7.97 14.54
C VAL A 239 24.03 -8.74 13.98
N ALA A 240 24.40 -9.86 14.60
CA ALA A 240 25.53 -10.68 14.14
C ALA A 240 25.27 -11.31 12.76
N GLN A 241 24.04 -11.76 12.49
CA GLN A 241 23.66 -12.27 11.17
C GLN A 241 23.66 -11.16 10.12
N LEU A 242 23.19 -9.96 10.46
CA LEU A 242 23.25 -8.80 9.58
C LEU A 242 24.69 -8.39 9.25
N GLN A 243 25.58 -8.39 10.25
CA GLN A 243 27.02 -8.16 10.04
C GLN A 243 27.64 -9.21 9.10
N ALA A 244 27.21 -10.47 9.20
CA ALA A 244 27.67 -11.52 8.31
C ALA A 244 27.10 -11.39 6.88
N MET A 245 25.87 -10.89 6.73
CA MET A 245 25.24 -10.62 5.42
C MET A 245 25.84 -9.40 4.71
N PHE A 246 26.28 -8.40 5.49
CA PHE A 246 26.86 -7.16 4.98
C PHE A 246 28.28 -6.94 5.53
N PRO A 247 29.25 -7.80 5.18
CA PRO A 247 30.61 -7.68 5.69
C PRO A 247 31.33 -6.48 5.08
N ASP A 248 32.15 -5.80 5.88
CA ASP A 248 33.05 -4.76 5.39
C ASP A 248 34.02 -5.37 4.36
N ARG A 249 34.12 -4.76 3.19
CA ARG A 249 35.06 -5.17 2.15
C ARG A 249 36.23 -4.18 2.09
N TYR A 250 37.43 -4.67 2.36
CA TYR A 250 38.64 -3.85 2.40
C TYR A 250 39.41 -3.95 1.08
N SER A 251 40.01 -2.85 0.66
CA SER A 251 40.89 -2.80 -0.52
C SER A 251 42.12 -3.70 -0.39
N SER A 252 42.55 -3.96 0.85
CA SER A 252 43.69 -4.81 1.17
C SER A 252 43.38 -6.31 1.10
N THR A 253 42.11 -6.70 1.21
CA THR A 253 41.66 -8.08 1.07
C THR A 253 41.32 -8.35 -0.39
N THR A 254 42.35 -8.65 -1.18
CA THR A 254 42.21 -8.92 -2.61
C THR A 254 41.57 -10.29 -2.82
N TRP A 255 40.34 -10.37 -3.32
CA TRP A 255 39.67 -11.65 -3.60
C TRP A 255 40.25 -12.38 -4.83
N ASP A 256 41.03 -11.68 -5.66
CA ASP A 256 41.66 -12.18 -6.89
C ASP A 256 43.17 -11.98 -6.87
N GLY A 257 43.74 -11.58 -5.72
CA GLY A 257 45.19 -11.39 -5.55
C GLY A 257 45.74 -10.05 -6.06
N TYR A 258 44.91 -9.16 -6.62
CA TYR A 258 45.36 -7.90 -7.22
C TYR A 258 45.01 -6.69 -6.35
N LEU A 259 45.99 -5.84 -6.05
CA LEU A 259 45.76 -4.59 -5.31
C LEU A 259 44.87 -3.64 -6.11
N ARG A 260 43.96 -2.97 -5.40
CA ARG A 260 43.00 -2.02 -5.95
C ARG A 260 43.27 -0.60 -5.46
N GLY A 261 43.11 0.34 -6.37
CA GLY A 261 43.23 1.76 -6.12
C GLY A 261 41.97 2.47 -6.60
N LEU A 262 41.62 3.59 -5.98
CA LEU A 262 40.53 4.43 -6.46
C LEU A 262 41.06 5.77 -6.95
N LEU A 263 40.66 6.14 -8.16
CA LEU A 263 40.81 7.50 -8.69
C LEU A 263 39.46 8.20 -8.56
N LEU A 264 39.43 9.25 -7.73
CA LEU A 264 38.23 10.04 -7.47
C LEU A 264 38.39 11.42 -8.10
N ASN A 265 37.43 11.84 -8.93
CA ASN A 265 37.41 13.20 -9.47
C ASN A 265 36.55 14.15 -8.64
N THR A 266 36.61 15.45 -8.98
CA THR A 266 35.85 16.52 -8.31
C THR A 266 34.33 16.39 -8.44
N GLN A 267 33.86 15.60 -9.41
CA GLN A 267 32.44 15.33 -9.65
C GLN A 267 31.91 14.13 -8.85
N GLY A 268 32.77 13.42 -8.11
CA GLY A 268 32.37 12.22 -7.36
C GLY A 268 32.42 10.93 -8.18
N GLN A 269 32.95 10.97 -9.40
CA GLN A 269 33.16 9.76 -10.19
C GLN A 269 34.38 9.01 -9.66
N VAL A 270 34.17 7.73 -9.38
CA VAL A 270 35.20 6.79 -8.95
C VAL A 270 35.54 5.88 -10.10
N LYS A 271 36.83 5.80 -10.43
CA LYS A 271 37.40 4.78 -11.30
C LYS A 271 38.24 3.82 -10.48
N VAL A 272 38.00 2.52 -10.65
CA VAL A 272 38.79 1.46 -10.02
C VAL A 272 40.05 1.23 -10.86
N MET A 273 41.20 1.42 -10.23
CA MET A 273 42.53 1.12 -10.76
C MET A 273 42.98 -0.26 -10.25
N VAL A 274 43.66 -1.01 -11.09
CA VAL A 274 44.27 -2.30 -10.75
C VAL A 274 45.78 -2.18 -10.84
N PHE A 275 46.48 -2.63 -9.79
CA PHE A 275 47.94 -2.68 -9.81
C PHE A 275 48.40 -3.91 -10.59
N ASN A 276 49.15 -3.70 -11.67
CA ASN A 276 49.81 -4.76 -12.42
C ASN A 276 51.28 -4.86 -11.99
N PRO A 277 51.68 -5.90 -11.24
CA PRO A 277 53.07 -6.08 -10.83
C PRO A 277 53.99 -6.45 -12.00
N ASN A 278 53.44 -6.89 -13.14
CA ASN A 278 54.23 -7.35 -14.29
C ASN A 278 54.70 -6.20 -15.19
N ASP A 279 54.18 -4.98 -15.02
CA ASP A 279 54.58 -3.81 -15.80
C ASP A 279 55.85 -3.14 -15.23
N GLY A 280 56.98 -3.84 -15.32
CA GLY A 280 58.29 -3.33 -14.92
C GLY A 280 58.59 -3.45 -13.42
N ALA A 281 59.77 -2.95 -13.00
CA ALA A 281 60.33 -3.19 -11.65
C ALA A 281 59.48 -2.65 -10.49
N ASN A 282 58.57 -1.70 -10.75
CA ASN A 282 57.75 -1.05 -9.73
C ASN A 282 56.23 -1.28 -9.92
N GLY A 283 55.83 -2.06 -10.93
CA GLY A 283 54.44 -2.21 -11.37
C GLY A 283 53.79 -0.90 -11.83
N THR A 284 52.60 -1.00 -12.44
CA THR A 284 51.82 0.19 -12.84
C THR A 284 50.35 0.05 -12.45
N TRP A 285 49.72 1.17 -12.11
CA TRP A 285 48.27 1.24 -11.91
C TRP A 285 47.59 1.49 -13.25
N ARG A 286 46.68 0.59 -13.66
CA ARG A 286 45.94 0.70 -14.92
C ARG A 286 44.43 0.62 -14.71
N GLN A 287 43.67 1.26 -15.58
CA GLN A 287 42.21 1.08 -15.63
C GLN A 287 41.87 -0.27 -16.26
N ARG A 288 40.70 -0.85 -15.93
CA ARG A 288 40.29 -2.15 -16.51
C ARG A 288 40.31 -2.14 -18.04
N GLU A 289 39.88 -1.05 -18.66
CA GLU A 289 39.84 -0.90 -20.13
C GLU A 289 41.22 -1.06 -20.77
N GLU A 290 42.29 -0.76 -20.04
CA GLU A 290 43.67 -0.92 -20.50
C GLU A 290 44.15 -2.38 -20.42
N PHE A 291 43.38 -3.27 -19.76
CA PHE A 291 43.64 -4.70 -19.76
C PHE A 291 42.89 -5.43 -20.88
N VAL A 292 42.04 -4.79 -21.67
CA VAL A 292 41.29 -5.49 -22.73
C VAL A 292 42.27 -6.18 -23.70
N GLY A 293 42.18 -7.52 -23.78
CA GLY A 293 43.09 -8.37 -24.56
C GLY A 293 44.31 -8.91 -23.79
N SER A 294 44.52 -8.47 -22.56
CA SER A 294 45.50 -9.04 -21.62
C SER A 294 44.99 -10.36 -21.03
N PRO A 295 45.87 -11.34 -20.72
CA PRO A 295 45.49 -12.50 -19.92
C PRO A 295 44.83 -12.13 -18.58
N LEU A 296 45.24 -10.99 -18.00
CA LEU A 296 44.72 -10.47 -16.74
C LEU A 296 43.25 -10.06 -16.79
N ASP A 297 42.72 -9.70 -17.96
CA ASP A 297 41.31 -9.25 -18.09
C ASP A 297 40.31 -10.33 -17.65
N ARG A 298 40.68 -11.60 -17.81
CA ARG A 298 39.86 -12.74 -17.37
C ARG A 298 40.00 -13.05 -15.88
N GLU A 299 41.05 -12.56 -15.24
CA GLU A 299 41.36 -12.82 -13.83
C GLU A 299 40.85 -11.70 -12.92
N ILE A 300 40.79 -10.46 -13.44
CA ILE A 300 40.31 -9.28 -12.71
C ILE A 300 38.81 -9.40 -12.46
N ARG A 301 38.43 -9.54 -11.19
CA ARG A 301 37.04 -9.52 -10.74
C ARG A 301 36.55 -8.09 -10.42
N GLU A 302 35.25 -7.91 -10.55
CA GLU A 302 34.53 -6.65 -10.35
C GLU A 302 34.63 -6.15 -8.91
N MET A 303 35.20 -4.96 -8.69
CA MET A 303 35.40 -4.39 -7.35
C MET A 303 34.11 -3.89 -6.70
N LEU A 304 33.28 -3.25 -7.50
CA LEU A 304 32.00 -2.74 -7.07
C LEU A 304 30.91 -3.62 -7.67
N HIS A 305 29.93 -3.99 -6.86
CA HIS A 305 28.75 -4.71 -7.29
C HIS A 305 27.57 -3.74 -7.35
N LEU A 306 26.55 -4.08 -8.14
CA LEU A 306 25.28 -3.34 -8.10
C LEU A 306 24.64 -3.34 -6.70
N ALA A 307 24.93 -4.37 -5.91
CA ALA A 307 24.57 -4.48 -4.50
C ALA A 307 25.39 -3.58 -3.57
N ASP A 308 26.24 -2.67 -4.08
CA ASP A 308 26.91 -1.64 -3.28
C ASP A 308 26.20 -0.29 -3.33
N VAL A 309 25.20 -0.12 -4.21
CA VAL A 309 24.46 1.14 -4.33
C VAL A 309 23.68 1.42 -3.06
N GLY A 310 24.03 2.50 -2.35
CA GLY A 310 23.51 2.84 -1.02
C GLY A 310 24.46 2.50 0.14
N GLN A 311 25.52 1.74 -0.11
CA GLN A 311 26.61 1.54 0.85
C GLN A 311 27.56 2.74 0.85
N PHE A 312 28.50 2.74 1.79
CA PHE A 312 29.46 3.81 2.01
C PHE A 312 30.86 3.39 1.61
N LEU A 313 31.48 4.19 0.74
CA LEU A 313 32.92 4.14 0.51
C LEU A 313 33.63 4.97 1.58
N GLN A 314 34.45 4.32 2.40
CA GLN A 314 35.24 4.95 3.45
C GLN A 314 36.73 4.89 3.09
N VAL A 315 37.37 6.05 2.97
CA VAL A 315 38.79 6.14 2.64
C VAL A 315 39.60 6.27 3.94
N SER A 316 40.60 5.41 4.12
CA SER A 316 41.46 5.46 5.31
C SER A 316 42.18 6.80 5.41
N GLY A 317 42.19 7.37 6.63
CA GLY A 317 42.74 8.70 6.89
C GLY A 317 41.80 9.86 6.56
N GLN A 318 40.62 9.61 5.99
CA GLN A 318 39.55 10.61 5.85
C GLN A 318 38.44 10.32 6.86
N SER A 319 37.94 11.37 7.51
CA SER A 319 36.76 11.29 8.39
C SER A 319 35.44 11.31 7.62
N VAL A 320 35.50 11.23 6.29
CA VAL A 320 34.35 11.35 5.39
C VAL A 320 34.10 10.00 4.73
N ALA A 321 32.83 9.59 4.72
CA ALA A 321 32.36 8.50 3.89
C ALA A 321 31.43 9.01 2.81
N TYR A 322 31.52 8.37 1.65
CA TYR A 322 30.79 8.78 0.47
C TYR A 322 29.76 7.72 0.12
N PRO A 323 28.45 8.03 0.16
CA PRO A 323 27.42 7.11 -0.29
C PRO A 323 27.55 6.83 -1.79
N ILE A 324 27.52 5.55 -2.15
CA ILE A 324 27.59 5.08 -3.53
C ILE A 324 26.21 5.25 -4.18
N ALA A 325 26.08 6.19 -5.12
CA ALA A 325 24.83 6.52 -5.79
C ALA A 325 24.53 5.60 -6.98
N SER A 326 25.57 5.17 -7.71
CA SER A 326 25.44 4.19 -8.79
C SER A 326 26.73 3.42 -8.99
N VAL A 327 26.61 2.20 -9.49
CA VAL A 327 27.72 1.35 -9.91
C VAL A 327 27.45 0.93 -11.35
N HIS A 328 28.45 1.07 -12.21
CA HIS A 328 28.36 0.63 -13.59
C HIS A 328 28.36 -0.90 -13.66
N VAL A 329 27.73 -1.48 -14.69
CA VAL A 329 27.55 -2.94 -14.85
C VAL A 329 28.86 -3.73 -14.90
N ASN A 330 30.00 -3.09 -15.16
CA ASN A 330 31.31 -3.74 -15.12
C ASN A 330 31.95 -3.73 -13.73
N GLY A 331 31.41 -2.99 -12.76
CA GLY A 331 31.95 -2.88 -11.41
C GLY A 331 33.25 -2.10 -11.25
N HIS A 332 33.66 -1.32 -12.25
CA HIS A 332 34.89 -0.48 -12.19
C HIS A 332 34.62 1.02 -12.18
N TYR A 333 33.36 1.41 -12.36
CA TYR A 333 32.93 2.79 -12.28
C TYR A 333 31.82 2.92 -11.27
N ALA A 334 31.89 3.96 -10.45
CA ALA A 334 30.79 4.33 -9.58
C ALA A 334 30.66 5.85 -9.51
N MET A 335 29.44 6.28 -9.21
CA MET A 335 29.16 7.66 -8.85
C MET A 335 28.94 7.73 -7.36
N LEU A 336 29.67 8.60 -6.68
CA LEU A 336 29.42 8.93 -5.29
C LEU A 336 28.46 10.13 -5.22
N SER A 337 27.71 10.20 -4.12
CA SER A 337 26.92 11.38 -3.78
C SER A 337 27.46 12.00 -2.49
N GLY A 338 27.24 13.30 -2.28
CA GLY A 338 27.70 14.02 -1.07
C GLY A 338 28.40 15.33 -1.35
N SER A 339 29.09 15.85 -0.34
CA SER A 339 29.84 17.10 -0.38
C SER A 339 31.06 17.03 -1.31
N ALA A 340 31.69 18.19 -1.56
CA ALA A 340 32.83 18.34 -2.45
C ALA A 340 33.91 17.27 -2.25
N PHE A 341 34.31 16.64 -3.35
CA PHE A 341 35.31 15.59 -3.36
C PHE A 341 36.70 16.20 -3.54
N THR A 342 37.63 15.87 -2.65
CA THR A 342 39.05 16.22 -2.81
C THR A 342 39.69 15.17 -3.73
N PRO A 343 40.05 15.52 -4.98
CA PRO A 343 40.70 14.59 -5.88
C PRO A 343 42.09 14.24 -5.33
N VAL A 344 42.40 12.95 -5.31
CA VAL A 344 43.73 12.42 -4.95
C VAL A 344 44.09 11.34 -5.97
N ALA A 345 45.38 11.24 -6.29
CA ALA A 345 45.87 10.44 -7.41
C ALA A 345 45.49 8.95 -7.32
N THR A 346 45.64 8.33 -6.14
CA THR A 346 45.22 6.93 -5.92
C THR A 346 45.00 6.65 -4.44
N TYR A 347 43.81 6.19 -4.05
CA TYR A 347 43.57 5.65 -2.70
C TYR A 347 43.73 4.13 -2.70
N THR A 348 44.68 3.62 -1.92
CA THR A 348 44.95 2.17 -1.81
C THR A 348 44.39 1.53 -0.54
N ASN A 349 44.02 2.34 0.45
CA ASN A 349 43.44 1.91 1.72
C ASN A 349 42.03 2.48 1.86
N PHE A 350 41.03 1.71 1.44
CA PHE A 350 39.63 2.07 1.59
C PHE A 350 38.82 0.83 1.98
N LYS A 351 37.62 1.04 2.50
CA LYS A 351 36.64 -0.02 2.71
C LYS A 351 35.28 0.38 2.20
N ILE A 352 34.52 -0.60 1.75
CA ILE A 352 33.11 -0.46 1.44
C ILE A 352 32.36 -1.07 2.62
N SER A 353 31.53 -0.28 3.27
CA SER A 353 30.77 -0.69 4.44
C SER A 353 29.31 -0.35 4.26
N PHE A 354 28.44 -1.22 4.77
CA PHE A 354 27.04 -0.91 4.88
C PHE A 354 26.77 0.22 5.89
N LEU A 355 27.63 0.41 6.89
CA LEU A 355 27.49 1.45 7.92
C LEU A 355 28.20 2.74 7.53
N ALA A 356 27.63 3.88 7.93
CA ALA A 356 28.37 5.14 7.93
C ALA A 356 29.48 5.12 9.02
N PRO A 357 30.54 5.95 8.91
CA PRO A 357 31.73 5.88 9.79
C PRO A 357 31.46 5.93 11.29
N ASN A 358 30.43 6.67 11.70
CA ASN A 358 30.06 6.88 13.10
C ASN A 358 28.74 6.19 13.47
N GLU A 359 28.23 5.35 12.58
CA GLU A 359 26.98 4.64 12.76
C GLU A 359 27.27 3.21 13.21
N ASN A 360 26.47 2.72 14.15
CA ASN A 360 26.48 1.31 14.54
C ASN A 360 25.16 0.65 14.11
N TRP A 361 25.15 -0.68 14.08
CA TRP A 361 23.96 -1.44 13.70
C TRP A 361 22.75 -1.15 14.58
N LYS A 362 22.94 -0.89 15.88
CA LYS A 362 21.82 -0.64 16.80
C LYS A 362 21.10 0.67 16.46
N ASP A 363 21.85 1.72 16.18
CA ASP A 363 21.32 3.03 15.80
C ASP A 363 20.64 2.97 14.43
N LEU A 364 21.24 2.26 13.47
CA LEU A 364 20.65 2.03 12.15
C LEU A 364 19.33 1.24 12.25
N LEU A 365 19.34 0.12 12.96
CA LEU A 365 18.16 -0.74 13.09
C LEU A 365 17.07 -0.04 13.89
N SER A 366 17.43 0.77 14.89
CA SER A 366 16.50 1.68 15.53
C SER A 366 15.89 2.63 14.50
N SER A 367 16.70 3.32 13.69
CA SER A 367 16.22 4.17 12.60
C SER A 367 15.26 3.45 11.65
N TYR A 368 15.54 2.20 11.30
CA TYR A 368 14.69 1.40 10.40
C TYR A 368 13.42 0.86 11.08
N GLN A 369 13.46 0.57 12.38
CA GLN A 369 12.25 0.34 13.17
C GLN A 369 11.38 1.60 13.17
N ARG A 370 12.00 2.78 13.29
CA ARG A 370 11.29 4.07 13.19
C ARG A 370 10.73 4.35 11.80
N ALA A 371 11.37 3.84 10.76
CA ALA A 371 10.83 3.86 9.40
C ALA A 371 9.72 2.84 9.18
N GLY A 372 9.47 1.91 10.13
CA GLY A 372 8.50 0.82 9.99
C GLY A 372 8.97 -0.35 9.13
N LEU A 373 10.27 -0.44 8.84
CA LEU A 373 10.88 -1.52 8.04
C LEU A 373 11.17 -2.77 8.86
N LEU A 374 11.35 -2.60 10.17
CA LEU A 374 11.67 -3.67 11.10
C LEU A 374 10.77 -3.55 12.34
N GLU A 375 10.51 -4.68 12.99
CA GLU A 375 9.84 -4.73 14.29
C GLU A 375 10.72 -5.51 15.28
N PRO A 376 10.77 -5.14 16.57
CA PRO A 376 11.46 -5.95 17.56
C PRO A 376 10.77 -7.31 17.69
N ALA A 377 11.51 -8.39 17.47
CA ALA A 377 11.00 -9.76 17.61
C ALA A 377 11.06 -10.25 19.06
N ASP A 378 11.90 -9.64 19.89
CA ASP A 378 12.00 -9.92 21.32
C ASP A 378 12.04 -8.64 22.17
N ALA A 379 11.72 -8.79 23.45
CA ALA A 379 11.71 -7.70 24.42
C ALA A 379 13.11 -7.12 24.69
N MET A 380 14.17 -7.87 24.37
CA MET A 380 15.56 -7.46 24.55
C MET A 380 16.07 -6.59 23.39
N GLY A 381 15.41 -6.61 22.23
CA GLY A 381 15.80 -5.85 21.05
C GLY A 381 17.02 -6.43 20.33
N GLU A 382 17.29 -7.72 20.51
CA GLU A 382 18.43 -8.42 19.91
C GLU A 382 18.04 -9.08 18.57
N ARG A 383 16.75 -9.37 18.39
CA ARG A 383 16.18 -9.87 17.13
C ARG A 383 15.23 -8.85 16.51
N PHE A 384 15.35 -8.71 15.21
CA PHE A 384 14.55 -7.82 14.38
C PHE A 384 13.79 -8.66 13.37
N ARG A 385 12.48 -8.43 13.26
CA ARG A 385 11.63 -9.03 12.25
C ARG A 385 11.48 -8.09 11.07
N PHE A 386 11.72 -8.59 9.86
CA PHE A 386 11.46 -7.82 8.64
C PHE A 386 9.97 -7.57 8.45
N ASN A 387 9.59 -6.30 8.30
CA ASN A 387 8.22 -5.96 7.96
C ASN A 387 7.94 -6.28 6.49
N ARG A 388 6.69 -6.67 6.22
CA ARG A 388 6.24 -6.89 4.85
C ARG A 388 6.15 -5.56 4.11
N LEU A 389 6.95 -5.40 3.07
CA LEU A 389 6.75 -4.34 2.09
C LEU A 389 5.47 -4.59 1.30
N HIS A 390 4.67 -3.55 1.13
CA HIS A 390 3.47 -3.67 0.31
C HIS A 390 3.88 -3.63 -1.16
N LYS A 391 3.65 -4.74 -1.86
CA LYS A 391 3.85 -4.87 -3.30
C LYS A 391 2.49 -4.88 -3.98
N SER A 392 1.92 -3.70 -4.18
CA SER A 392 0.71 -3.56 -5.01
C SER A 392 1.13 -3.54 -6.48
N THR A 393 0.59 -4.46 -7.27
CA THR A 393 0.63 -4.37 -8.75
C THR A 393 -0.33 -3.26 -9.25
N THR A 394 -1.21 -2.77 -8.37
CA THR A 394 -2.27 -1.77 -8.60
C THR A 394 -1.92 -0.35 -8.15
N LEU A 395 -0.69 -0.06 -7.70
CA LEU A 395 -0.27 1.29 -7.26
C LEU A 395 -0.55 2.40 -8.30
N GLY A 396 -0.76 2.04 -9.58
CA GLY A 396 -1.18 2.94 -10.65
C GLY A 396 -2.67 2.92 -11.02
N GLY A 397 -3.50 2.07 -10.41
CA GLY A 397 -4.88 1.85 -10.84
C GLY A 397 -5.89 2.89 -10.33
N LEU A 398 -5.68 3.43 -9.12
CA LEU A 398 -6.54 4.49 -8.59
C LEU A 398 -6.15 5.80 -9.25
N THR A 399 -6.87 6.15 -10.31
CA THR A 399 -6.57 7.32 -11.14
C THR A 399 -7.71 8.32 -11.12
N ASN A 400 -7.38 9.58 -11.36
CA ASN A 400 -8.38 10.60 -11.64
C ASN A 400 -8.77 10.58 -13.13
N ALA A 401 -9.74 11.41 -13.53
CA ALA A 401 -10.17 11.54 -14.92
C ALA A 401 -9.03 11.95 -15.90
N ALA A 402 -7.95 12.53 -15.38
CA ALA A 402 -6.74 12.89 -16.14
C ALA A 402 -5.70 11.75 -16.24
N GLY A 403 -6.01 10.55 -15.72
CA GLY A 403 -5.08 9.42 -15.70
C GLY A 403 -3.95 9.54 -14.69
N SER A 404 -3.98 10.54 -13.80
CA SER A 404 -2.97 10.71 -12.75
C SER A 404 -3.24 9.75 -11.60
N ALA A 405 -2.23 8.99 -11.19
CA ALA A 405 -2.33 8.06 -10.07
C ALA A 405 -2.48 8.80 -8.73
N PHE A 406 -3.29 8.24 -7.85
CA PHE A 406 -3.48 8.73 -6.49
C PHE A 406 -2.18 8.61 -5.69
N ARG A 407 -1.71 9.75 -5.17
CA ARG A 407 -0.50 9.85 -4.36
C ARG A 407 -0.71 10.92 -3.31
N VAL A 408 -0.33 10.61 -2.08
CA VAL A 408 -0.30 11.57 -0.98
C VAL A 408 1.15 11.74 -0.55
N THR A 409 1.60 12.99 -0.44
CA THR A 409 2.90 13.30 0.16
C THR A 409 2.85 12.95 1.64
N LEU A 410 3.79 12.13 2.09
CA LEU A 410 3.94 11.78 3.49
C LEU A 410 4.68 12.89 4.23
N ASP A 411 4.13 13.27 5.39
CA ASP A 411 4.74 14.20 6.32
C ASP A 411 5.41 13.47 7.48
N PRO A 412 6.25 14.16 8.27
CA PRO A 412 6.90 13.59 9.45
C PRO A 412 5.95 12.96 10.46
N ALA A 413 4.75 13.53 10.63
CA ALA A 413 3.73 13.03 11.54
C ALA A 413 3.10 11.69 11.08
N ASP A 414 3.25 11.33 9.81
CA ASP A 414 2.72 10.07 9.27
C ASP A 414 3.65 8.88 9.59
N TYR A 415 4.89 9.14 10.00
CA TYR A 415 5.87 8.13 10.40
C TYR A 415 5.93 7.96 11.93
N TRP A 416 6.18 6.75 12.39
CA TRP A 416 6.31 6.47 13.83
C TRP A 416 7.53 5.60 14.12
N PRO A 417 8.35 5.94 15.15
CA PRO A 417 8.33 7.13 16.01
C PRO A 417 9.23 8.28 15.50
N ALA A 418 8.61 9.45 15.37
CA ALA A 418 9.16 10.82 15.50
C ALA A 418 10.12 11.40 14.46
N ASP A 419 10.90 10.64 13.69
CA ASP A 419 11.81 11.25 12.70
C ASP A 419 11.55 10.76 11.26
N PRO A 420 11.18 11.67 10.33
CA PRO A 420 10.91 11.35 8.93
C PRO A 420 12.20 10.91 8.22
N PRO A 421 12.14 9.99 7.25
CA PRO A 421 13.19 9.90 6.25
C PRO A 421 13.31 11.23 5.48
N SER A 422 14.51 11.57 5.03
CA SER A 422 14.73 12.76 4.22
C SER A 422 13.97 12.68 2.88
N THR A 423 13.13 13.70 2.63
CA THR A 423 12.48 14.11 1.35
C THR A 423 11.24 13.34 0.84
N ASN A 424 10.26 14.11 0.34
CA ASN A 424 9.23 13.85 -0.69
C ASN A 424 8.80 12.39 -0.97
N ARG A 425 8.58 11.58 0.06
CA ARG A 425 8.02 10.23 -0.13
C ARG A 425 6.52 10.36 -0.38
N VAL A 426 6.05 9.69 -1.42
CA VAL A 426 4.62 9.60 -1.76
C VAL A 426 4.08 8.22 -1.40
N CYS A 427 2.90 8.15 -0.81
CA CYS A 427 2.23 6.90 -0.49
C CYS A 427 0.78 6.94 -0.96
N SER A 428 0.25 5.76 -1.24
CA SER A 428 -1.11 5.59 -1.74
C SER A 428 -1.95 4.69 -0.85
N PHE A 429 -1.38 4.08 0.21
CA PHE A 429 -2.04 3.07 1.05
C PHE A 429 -1.65 3.21 2.52
N TRP A 430 -2.58 2.92 3.42
CA TRP A 430 -2.35 2.90 4.87
C TRP A 430 -2.95 1.64 5.46
N TYR A 431 -2.34 1.06 6.48
CA TYR A 431 -2.90 -0.07 7.21
C TYR A 431 -3.04 0.29 8.67
N LEU A 432 -4.14 -0.14 9.30
CA LEU A 432 -4.27 -0.05 10.75
C LEU A 432 -3.33 -1.10 11.38
N LYS A 433 -2.26 -0.62 12.02
CA LYS A 433 -1.26 -1.45 12.71
C LYS A 433 -1.17 -1.12 14.18
#